data_AF-A0A2U1TGY4-F1
#
_entry.id   AF-A0A2U1TGY4-F1
#
_cell.length_a   1.000
_cell.length_b   1.000
_cell.length_c   1.000
_cell.angle_alpha   90.00
_cell.angle_beta   90.00
_cell.angle_gamma   90.00
#
_symmetry.space_group_name_H-M   'P 1'
#
loop_
_entity.id
_entity.type
_entity.pdbx_description
1 polymer ?
#
loop_
_entity_poly.entity_id
_entity_poly.type
_entity_poly.pdbx_seq_one_letter_code
_entity_poly.pdbx_strand_id
1 'polypeptide(L)'
;MCTHTSSRGHLEREHLPDSDDLAGSSEPVTPNRATQDRDAAAPSASETSEASLHVDGVAMVRLLGAQDRLLTTIETQYPGVSLHVRGNEINLSGDPQQVQAAHTLIQELIELVKQGQDLDPLEVRSSARILDDASGRPSEVLGQSILTSRGKTIRPKTLGQKEYVDAVDENTIVFGIGPAGTGKTYLAMAKAVQALQRKEVERIILTRPAVEAGERLGFLPGTLTDKIDPYLRPLYDALNEMMDPELVPKLLAAGTVEVAPLAYMRGRTLNNAFIVLDEAQNTTPEQMKMFLTRLGFGSKMIVTGDITQVDLPVGASGLRLVTRVLDGIDDIHFARLTSDDVVRHSLVGRIVDAYSEYDQVKQAERFERGQAQEFANRADRRGTTPRDRAKRRGTSS
;
A
#
# COMPACT_ATOMS: atom_id res chain seq x y z
N MET A 1 26.96 50.38 -33.47
CA MET A 1 26.16 50.03 -34.66
C MET A 1 25.03 49.14 -34.15
N CYS A 2 23.84 49.66 -33.81
CA CYS A 2 22.77 50.19 -34.69
C CYS A 2 22.24 49.08 -35.62
N THR A 3 20.97 48.66 -35.65
CA THR A 3 19.68 49.37 -35.41
C THR A 3 18.47 48.40 -35.28
N HIS A 4 17.47 48.81 -34.46
CA HIS A 4 15.98 48.80 -34.62
C HIS A 4 15.19 47.50 -34.91
N THR A 5 13.95 47.25 -34.43
CA THR A 5 12.78 48.08 -33.99
C THR A 5 11.76 47.12 -33.30
N SER A 6 11.21 47.35 -32.09
CA SER A 6 10.06 48.20 -31.68
C SER A 6 8.64 47.66 -31.98
N SER A 7 7.86 47.35 -30.93
CA SER A 7 6.42 47.68 -30.86
C SER A 7 5.93 47.71 -29.40
N ARG A 8 5.25 48.82 -29.05
CA ARG A 8 4.72 49.24 -27.74
C ARG A 8 3.20 49.45 -27.88
N GLY A 9 2.45 49.36 -26.78
CA GLY A 9 1.08 49.89 -26.58
C GLY A 9 0.08 48.80 -26.18
N HIS A 10 -0.83 48.94 -25.22
CA HIS A 10 -1.36 50.12 -24.51
C HIS A 10 -1.93 49.67 -23.14
N LEU A 11 -1.86 50.56 -22.16
CA LEU A 11 -2.42 50.45 -20.81
C LEU A 11 -3.60 51.43 -20.72
N GLU A 12 -4.76 51.00 -20.23
CA GLU A 12 -5.81 51.91 -19.76
C GLU A 12 -6.32 51.49 -18.37
N ARG A 13 -6.29 52.46 -17.45
CA ARG A 13 -6.93 52.50 -16.13
C ARG A 13 -7.71 53.81 -16.10
N GLU A 14 -8.98 53.78 -15.72
CA GLU A 14 -9.74 54.94 -15.17
C GLU A 14 -10.72 54.37 -14.12
N HIS A 15 -10.64 54.69 -12.82
CA HIS A 15 -11.02 55.90 -12.07
C HIS A 15 -12.52 56.22 -12.01
N LEU A 16 -13.09 56.09 -10.80
CA LEU A 16 -14.34 56.70 -10.32
C LEU A 16 -14.23 58.23 -10.24
N PRO A 17 -15.36 58.96 -10.14
CA PRO A 17 -15.75 59.52 -8.83
C PRO A 17 -17.27 59.54 -8.50
N ASP A 18 -17.50 59.62 -7.18
CA ASP A 18 -18.56 60.26 -6.36
C ASP A 18 -19.33 61.45 -7.01
N SER A 19 -20.52 61.93 -6.59
CA SER A 19 -21.38 61.80 -5.40
C SER A 19 -22.77 62.44 -5.69
N ASP A 20 -23.69 62.25 -4.72
CA ASP A 20 -24.79 63.12 -4.29
C ASP A 20 -26.17 63.02 -4.97
N ASP A 21 -27.28 63.28 -4.27
CA ASP A 21 -27.79 62.94 -2.93
C ASP A 21 -29.26 63.45 -2.93
N LEU A 22 -29.99 63.14 -1.86
CA LEU A 22 -31.28 63.71 -1.41
C LEU A 22 -32.57 62.96 -1.81
N ALA A 23 -33.54 62.71 -0.93
CA ALA A 23 -33.67 62.66 0.53
C ALA A 23 -35.16 62.38 0.84
N GLY A 24 -35.45 61.75 1.99
CA GLY A 24 -36.76 61.79 2.66
C GLY A 24 -37.24 60.43 3.17
N SER A 25 -36.72 59.88 4.27
CA SER A 25 -37.08 60.13 5.68
C SER A 25 -38.41 59.48 6.15
N SER A 26 -38.33 58.45 7.01
CA SER A 26 -38.88 58.44 8.39
C SER A 26 -39.06 57.01 8.97
N GLU A 27 -38.23 56.67 9.95
CA GLU A 27 -38.48 55.98 11.26
C GLU A 27 -39.31 54.68 11.43
N PRO A 28 -39.06 53.92 12.53
CA PRO A 28 -39.29 52.47 12.61
C PRO A 28 -40.49 52.07 13.48
N VAL A 29 -41.13 50.93 13.19
CA VAL A 29 -42.04 50.24 14.11
C VAL A 29 -41.91 48.71 13.97
N THR A 30 -41.52 48.04 15.05
CA THR A 30 -41.95 46.66 15.36
C THR A 30 -42.97 46.73 16.49
N PRO A 31 -43.71 45.66 16.85
CA PRO A 31 -44.16 44.50 16.07
C PRO A 31 -45.69 44.28 16.22
N ASN A 32 -46.33 43.45 15.36
CA ASN A 32 -47.46 42.68 15.87
C ASN A 32 -47.66 41.33 15.15
N ARG A 33 -47.91 40.32 15.98
CA ARG A 33 -48.24 38.95 15.62
C ARG A 33 -49.53 38.90 14.81
N ALA A 34 -49.50 38.18 13.70
CA ALA A 34 -50.64 37.39 13.26
C ALA A 34 -50.11 36.08 12.66
N THR A 35 -50.50 34.99 13.31
CA THR A 35 -50.40 33.59 12.94
C THR A 35 -50.61 33.35 11.45
N GLN A 36 -49.62 32.76 10.78
CA GLN A 36 -49.79 32.07 9.51
C GLN A 36 -49.08 30.72 9.55
N ASP A 37 -49.70 29.81 8.81
CA ASP A 37 -49.71 28.38 8.99
C ASP A 37 -48.36 27.68 9.06
N ARG A 38 -48.33 26.69 9.95
CA ARG A 38 -47.40 25.58 9.89
C ARG A 38 -47.83 24.67 8.74
N ASP A 39 -47.43 24.99 7.52
CA ASP A 39 -47.24 23.96 6.51
C ASP A 39 -45.88 23.30 6.79
N ALA A 40 -45.97 22.17 7.49
CA ALA A 40 -44.88 21.23 7.63
C ALA A 40 -44.46 20.78 6.22
N ALA A 41 -43.29 21.22 5.79
CA ALA A 41 -42.60 20.66 4.65
C ALA A 41 -42.52 19.13 4.82
N ALA A 42 -43.25 18.40 3.98
CA ALA A 42 -43.08 16.98 3.83
C ALA A 42 -41.62 16.68 3.43
N PRO A 43 -40.99 15.62 3.96
CA PRO A 43 -39.67 15.23 3.51
C PRO A 43 -39.77 14.86 2.02
N SER A 44 -38.91 15.46 1.20
CA SER A 44 -38.74 15.12 -0.22
C SER A 44 -38.67 13.61 -0.40
N ALA A 45 -39.51 13.07 -1.29
CA ALA A 45 -39.40 11.68 -1.73
C ALA A 45 -37.95 11.43 -2.16
N SER A 46 -37.32 10.42 -1.59
CA SER A 46 -36.00 9.96 -2.03
C SER A 46 -36.08 9.60 -3.52
N GLU A 47 -35.49 10.42 -4.39
CA GLU A 47 -35.41 10.12 -5.82
C GLU A 47 -34.62 8.83 -6.00
N THR A 48 -35.30 7.73 -6.30
CA THR A 48 -34.68 6.46 -6.65
C THR A 48 -34.35 6.47 -8.14
N SER A 49 -33.10 6.17 -8.48
CA SER A 49 -32.65 6.00 -9.87
C SER A 49 -32.69 4.54 -10.27
N GLU A 50 -32.95 4.27 -11.54
CA GLU A 50 -32.87 2.95 -12.16
C GLU A 50 -31.89 3.00 -13.34
N ALA A 51 -31.04 1.99 -13.46
CA ALA A 51 -30.12 1.82 -14.59
C ALA A 51 -30.09 0.36 -15.03
N SER A 52 -29.87 0.11 -16.33
CA SER A 52 -29.75 -1.25 -16.86
C SER A 52 -28.51 -1.37 -17.74
N LEU A 53 -27.81 -2.52 -17.63
CA LEU A 53 -26.69 -2.88 -18.48
C LEU A 53 -26.95 -4.20 -19.17
N HIS A 54 -26.65 -4.24 -20.46
CA HIS A 54 -26.58 -5.48 -21.22
C HIS A 54 -25.13 -5.95 -21.31
N VAL A 55 -24.87 -7.18 -20.88
CA VAL A 55 -23.54 -7.80 -20.87
C VAL A 55 -23.37 -8.64 -22.12
N ASP A 56 -22.42 -8.26 -22.96
CA ASP A 56 -22.07 -9.00 -24.18
C ASP A 56 -20.56 -9.29 -24.26
N GLY A 57 -20.23 -10.41 -24.91
CA GLY A 57 -18.86 -10.86 -25.14
C GLY A 57 -18.15 -11.49 -23.93
N VAL A 58 -18.82 -11.61 -22.78
CA VAL A 58 -18.29 -12.28 -21.57
C VAL A 58 -19.33 -13.20 -20.96
N ALA A 59 -18.87 -14.34 -20.43
CA ALA A 59 -19.76 -15.25 -19.72
C ALA A 59 -20.17 -14.65 -18.36
N MET A 60 -21.48 -14.53 -18.11
CA MET A 60 -22.02 -13.95 -16.86
C MET A 60 -21.42 -14.57 -15.60
N VAL A 61 -21.14 -15.87 -15.60
CA VAL A 61 -20.51 -16.56 -14.46
C VAL A 61 -19.13 -16.00 -14.09
N ARG A 62 -18.38 -15.44 -15.05
CA ARG A 62 -17.08 -14.80 -14.80
C ARG A 62 -17.24 -13.41 -14.17
N LEU A 63 -18.33 -12.71 -14.49
CA LEU A 63 -18.63 -11.37 -13.97
C LEU A 63 -19.30 -11.41 -12.59
N LEU A 64 -20.24 -12.34 -12.37
CA LEU A 64 -20.97 -12.49 -11.10
C LEU A 64 -20.21 -13.37 -10.10
N GLY A 65 -19.32 -14.22 -10.60
CA GLY A 65 -18.62 -15.24 -9.82
C GLY A 65 -19.51 -16.43 -9.45
N ALA A 66 -18.88 -17.49 -8.94
CA ALA A 66 -19.61 -18.65 -8.44
C ALA A 66 -20.54 -18.26 -7.27
N GLN A 67 -21.80 -18.71 -7.33
CA GLN A 67 -22.84 -18.41 -6.33
C GLN A 67 -23.08 -16.90 -6.15
N ASP A 68 -22.93 -16.11 -7.22
CA ASP A 68 -23.14 -14.65 -7.25
C ASP A 68 -22.29 -13.87 -6.23
N ARG A 69 -21.18 -14.46 -5.77
CA ARG A 69 -20.32 -13.89 -4.72
C ARG A 69 -19.80 -12.48 -5.05
N LEU A 70 -19.59 -12.17 -6.33
CA LEU A 70 -19.09 -10.86 -6.76
C LEU A 70 -20.22 -9.83 -6.77
N LEU A 71 -21.45 -10.24 -7.09
CA LEU A 71 -22.62 -9.39 -6.97
C LEU A 71 -22.84 -8.95 -5.51
N THR A 72 -22.77 -9.88 -4.57
CA THR A 72 -22.82 -9.55 -3.12
C THR A 72 -21.69 -8.60 -2.72
N THR A 73 -20.51 -8.73 -3.34
CA THR A 73 -19.38 -7.84 -3.07
C THR A 73 -19.65 -6.42 -3.58
N ILE A 74 -20.28 -6.27 -4.75
CA ILE A 74 -20.69 -4.96 -5.31
C ILE A 74 -21.77 -4.32 -4.42
N GLU A 75 -22.80 -5.08 -4.01
CA GLU A 75 -23.85 -4.60 -3.10
C GLU A 75 -23.29 -4.18 -1.74
N THR A 76 -22.27 -4.88 -1.24
CA THR A 76 -21.59 -4.49 0.01
C THR A 76 -20.82 -3.18 -0.14
N GLN A 77 -20.26 -2.88 -1.32
CA GLN A 77 -19.58 -1.61 -1.57
C GLN A 77 -20.56 -0.44 -1.75
N TYR A 78 -21.76 -0.71 -2.28
CA TYR A 78 -22.78 0.31 -2.50
C TYR A 78 -24.10 -0.07 -1.78
N PRO A 79 -24.21 0.14 -0.46
CA PRO A 79 -25.35 -0.35 0.34
C PRO A 79 -26.70 0.25 -0.03
N GLY A 80 -26.71 1.37 -0.77
CA GLY A 80 -27.91 2.04 -1.27
C GLY A 80 -28.38 1.54 -2.63
N VAL A 81 -27.76 0.49 -3.19
CA VAL A 81 -28.06 -0.07 -4.51
C VAL A 81 -28.52 -1.51 -4.38
N SER A 82 -29.59 -1.87 -5.08
CA SER A 82 -30.03 -3.24 -5.30
C SER A 82 -29.69 -3.68 -6.72
N LEU A 83 -29.08 -4.86 -6.86
CA LEU A 83 -28.75 -5.44 -8.16
C LEU A 83 -29.62 -6.67 -8.47
N HIS A 84 -30.24 -6.67 -9.64
CA HIS A 84 -31.00 -7.81 -10.15
C HIS A 84 -30.47 -8.26 -11.50
N VAL A 85 -30.15 -9.54 -11.62
CA VAL A 85 -29.62 -10.13 -12.86
C VAL A 85 -30.64 -11.06 -13.49
N ARG A 86 -30.87 -10.89 -14.80
CA ARG A 86 -31.73 -11.78 -15.58
C ARG A 86 -31.12 -12.03 -16.96
N GLY A 87 -30.65 -13.26 -17.18
CA GLY A 87 -29.93 -13.60 -18.41
C GLY A 87 -28.63 -12.78 -18.51
N ASN A 88 -28.53 -11.95 -19.54
CA ASN A 88 -27.40 -11.05 -19.77
C ASN A 88 -27.70 -9.59 -19.39
N GLU A 89 -28.82 -9.33 -18.72
CA GLU A 89 -29.17 -7.99 -18.25
C GLU A 89 -28.94 -7.86 -16.75
N ILE A 90 -28.32 -6.75 -16.35
CA ILE A 90 -28.12 -6.34 -14.96
C ILE A 90 -28.89 -5.05 -14.75
N ASN A 91 -29.86 -5.08 -13.85
CA ASN A 91 -30.64 -3.90 -13.45
C ASN A 91 -30.16 -3.43 -12.07
N LEU A 92 -29.98 -2.12 -11.93
CA LEU A 92 -29.62 -1.44 -10.70
C LEU A 92 -30.75 -0.49 -10.31
N SER A 93 -31.08 -0.43 -9.04
CA SER A 93 -32.00 0.56 -8.49
C SER A 93 -31.57 1.04 -7.11
N GLY A 94 -31.84 2.31 -6.79
CA GLY A 94 -31.50 2.86 -5.49
C GLY A 94 -31.07 4.32 -5.51
N ASP A 95 -30.11 4.69 -4.66
CA ASP A 95 -29.57 6.05 -4.57
C ASP A 95 -28.91 6.47 -5.90
N PRO A 96 -29.23 7.65 -6.47
CA PRO A 96 -28.74 8.05 -7.79
C PRO A 96 -27.20 8.10 -7.91
N GLN A 97 -26.50 8.54 -6.87
CA GLN A 97 -25.04 8.63 -6.90
C GLN A 97 -24.42 7.24 -6.85
N GLN A 98 -24.93 6.38 -5.97
CA GLN A 98 -24.43 5.01 -5.85
C GLN A 98 -24.79 4.15 -7.07
N VAL A 99 -25.97 4.33 -7.66
CA VAL A 99 -26.36 3.63 -8.91
C VAL A 99 -25.39 3.98 -10.04
N GLN A 100 -25.03 5.26 -10.18
CA GLN A 100 -24.06 5.68 -11.19
C GLN A 100 -22.65 5.12 -10.94
N ALA A 101 -22.20 5.11 -9.68
CA ALA A 101 -20.92 4.52 -9.29
C ALA A 101 -20.88 3.00 -9.54
N ALA A 102 -21.92 2.28 -9.10
CA ALA A 102 -22.07 0.84 -9.33
C ALA A 102 -22.16 0.49 -10.83
N HIS A 103 -22.89 1.28 -11.61
CA HIS A 103 -22.97 1.13 -13.06
C HIS A 103 -21.58 1.25 -13.70
N THR A 104 -20.82 2.29 -13.33
CA THR A 104 -19.45 2.52 -13.83
C THR A 104 -18.51 1.38 -13.44
N LEU A 105 -18.60 0.91 -12.18
CA LEU A 105 -17.83 -0.24 -11.72
C LEU A 105 -18.11 -1.49 -12.57
N ILE A 106 -19.38 -1.82 -12.81
CA ILE A 106 -19.75 -3.00 -13.61
C ILE A 106 -19.19 -2.90 -15.03
N GLN A 107 -19.23 -1.73 -15.67
CA GLN A 107 -18.62 -1.54 -16.99
C GLN A 107 -17.13 -1.83 -16.99
N GLU A 108 -16.40 -1.35 -15.98
CA GLU A 108 -14.96 -1.60 -15.85
C GLU A 108 -14.64 -3.07 -15.54
N LEU A 109 -15.47 -3.73 -14.72
CA LEU A 109 -15.36 -5.17 -14.46
C LEU A 109 -15.59 -6.01 -15.73
N ILE A 110 -16.54 -5.61 -16.58
CA ILE A 110 -16.76 -6.26 -17.89
C ILE A 110 -15.50 -6.14 -18.75
N GLU A 111 -14.88 -4.97 -18.79
CA GLU A 111 -13.67 -4.74 -19.58
C GLU A 111 -12.47 -5.55 -19.07
N LEU A 112 -12.29 -5.63 -17.75
CA LEU A 112 -11.28 -6.51 -17.15
C LEU A 112 -11.51 -7.98 -17.56
N VAL A 113 -12.74 -8.48 -17.52
CA VAL A 113 -13.04 -9.86 -17.93
C VAL A 113 -12.79 -10.08 -19.43
N LYS A 114 -13.08 -9.08 -20.28
CA LYS A 114 -12.77 -9.10 -21.72
C LYS A 114 -11.26 -9.16 -21.99
N GLN A 115 -10.45 -8.50 -21.17
CA GLN A 115 -8.99 -8.60 -21.21
C GLN A 115 -8.46 -9.96 -20.70
N GLY A 116 -9.34 -10.92 -20.40
CA GLY A 116 -8.99 -12.27 -19.97
C GLY A 116 -8.80 -12.39 -18.46
N GLN A 117 -9.14 -11.35 -17.68
CA GLN A 117 -8.98 -11.38 -16.23
C GLN A 117 -10.09 -12.19 -15.54
N ASP A 118 -9.71 -13.02 -14.57
CA ASP A 118 -10.67 -13.68 -13.67
C ASP A 118 -10.86 -12.84 -12.42
N LEU A 119 -12.12 -12.47 -12.15
CA LEU A 119 -12.46 -11.60 -11.04
C LEU A 119 -12.60 -12.35 -9.71
N ASP A 120 -12.11 -11.72 -8.65
CA ASP A 120 -12.34 -12.13 -7.27
C ASP A 120 -12.90 -10.96 -6.43
N PRO A 121 -13.40 -11.21 -5.20
CA PRO A 121 -13.94 -10.15 -4.36
C PRO A 121 -12.94 -9.02 -4.05
N LEU A 122 -11.64 -9.31 -4.05
CA LEU A 122 -10.62 -8.29 -3.81
C LEU A 122 -10.49 -7.36 -5.02
N GLU A 123 -10.52 -7.91 -6.24
CA GLU A 123 -10.44 -7.12 -7.47
C GLU A 123 -11.65 -6.21 -7.65
N VAL A 124 -12.84 -6.65 -7.24
CA VAL A 124 -14.04 -5.80 -7.19
C VAL A 124 -13.83 -4.62 -6.24
N ARG A 125 -13.31 -4.87 -5.03
CA ARG A 125 -13.04 -3.81 -4.04
C ARG A 125 -11.96 -2.84 -4.48
N SER A 126 -10.87 -3.35 -5.05
CA SER A 126 -9.79 -2.52 -5.60
C SER A 126 -10.30 -1.64 -6.73
N SER A 127 -11.13 -2.19 -7.63
CA SER A 127 -11.71 -1.44 -8.75
C SER A 127 -12.67 -0.36 -8.28
N ALA A 128 -13.49 -0.64 -7.26
CA ALA A 128 -14.36 0.35 -6.63
C ALA A 128 -13.56 1.53 -6.06
N ARG A 129 -12.52 1.23 -5.25
CA ARG A 129 -11.63 2.27 -4.69
C ARG A 129 -10.96 3.13 -5.76
N ILE A 130 -10.47 2.52 -6.84
CA ILE A 130 -9.82 3.26 -7.94
C ILE A 130 -10.78 4.30 -8.55
N LEU A 131 -12.06 3.92 -8.71
CA LEU A 131 -13.11 4.80 -9.24
C LEU A 131 -13.50 5.89 -8.23
N ASP A 132 -13.64 5.54 -6.95
CA ASP A 132 -13.99 6.48 -5.88
C ASP A 132 -12.91 7.56 -5.69
N ASP A 133 -11.64 7.17 -5.78
CA ASP A 133 -10.50 8.09 -5.68
C ASP A 133 -10.23 8.86 -6.98
N ALA A 134 -11.03 8.65 -8.04
CA ALA A 134 -10.84 9.20 -9.39
C ALA A 134 -9.42 8.99 -9.94
N SER A 135 -8.79 7.87 -9.56
CA SER A 135 -7.38 7.55 -9.84
C SER A 135 -7.15 6.90 -11.21
N GLY A 136 -8.19 6.80 -12.04
CA GLY A 136 -8.14 6.28 -13.40
C GLY A 136 -9.16 5.16 -13.64
N ARG A 137 -9.00 4.46 -14.78
CA ARG A 137 -9.86 3.33 -15.14
C ARG A 137 -9.25 2.03 -14.62
N PRO A 138 -9.96 1.24 -13.79
CA PRO A 138 -9.47 -0.05 -13.28
C PRO A 138 -8.95 -0.97 -14.37
N SER A 139 -9.61 -1.00 -15.54
CA SER A 139 -9.19 -1.78 -16.71
C SER A 139 -7.84 -1.38 -17.31
N GLU A 140 -7.39 -0.14 -17.14
CA GLU A 140 -6.08 0.34 -17.60
C GLU A 140 -5.03 0.22 -16.49
N VAL A 141 -5.45 0.47 -15.25
CA VAL A 141 -4.61 0.45 -14.05
C VAL A 141 -4.20 -0.99 -13.70
N LEU A 142 -5.16 -1.88 -13.52
CA LEU A 142 -4.97 -3.28 -13.08
C LEU A 142 -4.96 -4.28 -14.25
N GLY A 143 -5.20 -3.80 -15.47
CA GLY A 143 -5.25 -4.58 -16.71
C GLY A 143 -3.95 -5.32 -17.05
N GLN A 144 -2.81 -4.71 -16.74
CA GLN A 144 -1.51 -5.13 -17.26
C GLN A 144 -0.90 -6.29 -16.46
N SER A 145 -0.60 -7.38 -17.18
CA SER A 145 0.10 -8.53 -16.61
C SER A 145 1.62 -8.35 -16.63
N ILE A 146 2.29 -8.81 -15.58
CA ILE A 146 3.76 -8.84 -15.53
C ILE A 146 4.25 -10.16 -16.13
N LEU A 147 3.73 -11.27 -15.62
CA LEU A 147 4.20 -12.60 -16.00
C LEU A 147 3.02 -13.54 -16.05
N THR A 148 2.95 -14.38 -17.08
CA THR A 148 2.04 -15.52 -17.12
C THR A 148 2.87 -16.79 -17.18
N SER A 149 2.75 -17.62 -16.15
CA SER A 149 3.46 -18.89 -16.06
C SER A 149 2.48 -19.96 -15.60
N ARG A 150 2.38 -21.07 -16.35
CA ARG A 150 1.56 -22.24 -16.00
C ARG A 150 0.09 -21.91 -15.68
N GLY A 151 -0.49 -20.96 -16.43
CA GLY A 151 -1.86 -20.51 -16.23
C GLY A 151 -2.08 -19.58 -15.03
N LYS A 152 -1.03 -19.27 -14.26
CA LYS A 152 -1.05 -18.21 -13.23
C LYS A 152 -0.52 -16.92 -13.82
N THR A 153 -1.30 -15.86 -13.71
CA THR A 153 -0.90 -14.51 -14.11
C THR A 153 -0.54 -13.70 -12.87
N ILE A 154 0.69 -13.21 -12.83
CA ILE A 154 1.20 -12.30 -11.82
C ILE A 154 0.99 -10.87 -12.33
N ARG A 155 0.27 -10.07 -11.54
CA ARG A 155 -0.08 -8.68 -11.83
C ARG A 155 -0.25 -7.88 -10.54
N PRO A 156 -0.13 -6.55 -10.58
CA PRO A 156 -0.59 -5.71 -9.48
C PRO A 156 -2.10 -5.88 -9.28
N LYS A 157 -2.53 -5.89 -8.01
CA LYS A 157 -3.95 -6.04 -7.61
C LYS A 157 -4.51 -4.80 -6.91
N THR A 158 -3.66 -3.83 -6.64
CA THR A 158 -4.00 -2.54 -6.02
C THR A 158 -3.29 -1.43 -6.79
N LEU A 159 -3.77 -0.20 -6.62
CA LEU A 159 -3.14 0.97 -7.23
C LEU A 159 -1.70 1.14 -6.76
N GLY A 160 -1.43 1.05 -5.45
CA GLY A 160 -0.08 1.15 -4.91
C GLY A 160 0.88 0.07 -5.44
N GLN A 161 0.38 -1.16 -5.65
CA GLN A 161 1.17 -2.21 -6.33
C GLN A 161 1.47 -1.87 -7.79
N LYS A 162 0.54 -1.22 -8.51
CA LYS A 162 0.78 -0.77 -9.88
C LYS A 162 1.84 0.34 -9.89
N GLU A 163 1.66 1.38 -9.09
CA GLU A 163 2.62 2.48 -8.97
C GLU A 163 4.03 1.96 -8.65
N TYR A 164 4.12 0.96 -7.76
CA TYR A 164 5.39 0.29 -7.48
C TYR A 164 5.97 -0.40 -8.71
N VAL A 165 5.17 -1.15 -9.48
CA VAL A 165 5.61 -1.84 -10.69
C VAL A 165 6.02 -0.87 -11.79
N ASP A 166 5.28 0.22 -11.97
CA ASP A 166 5.57 1.27 -12.94
C ASP A 166 6.87 2.01 -12.56
N ALA A 167 7.09 2.30 -11.28
CA ALA A 167 8.37 2.83 -10.80
C ALA A 167 9.54 1.86 -11.08
N VAL A 168 9.28 0.54 -11.04
CA VAL A 168 10.22 -0.52 -11.43
C VAL A 168 10.44 -0.57 -12.95
N ASP A 169 9.69 0.12 -13.78
CA ASP A 169 10.04 0.28 -15.20
C ASP A 169 10.81 1.58 -15.45
N GLU A 170 10.51 2.63 -14.69
CA GLU A 170 10.99 3.98 -14.96
C GLU A 170 12.33 4.36 -14.32
N ASN A 171 12.74 3.68 -13.23
CA ASN A 171 13.88 4.11 -12.41
C ASN A 171 14.93 3.01 -12.23
N THR A 172 16.23 3.30 -12.31
CA THR A 172 17.30 2.31 -12.12
C THR A 172 17.29 1.67 -10.72
N ILE A 173 17.02 2.46 -9.67
CA ILE A 173 16.92 1.96 -8.28
C ILE A 173 15.52 2.21 -7.73
N VAL A 174 14.87 1.18 -7.20
CA VAL A 174 13.57 1.32 -6.53
C VAL A 174 13.59 0.70 -5.15
N PHE A 175 13.13 1.46 -4.16
CA PHE A 175 12.88 0.98 -2.81
C PHE A 175 11.39 0.66 -2.64
N GLY A 176 11.05 -0.63 -2.55
CA GLY A 176 9.71 -1.09 -2.21
C GLY A 176 9.57 -1.24 -0.70
N ILE A 177 8.97 -0.25 -0.04
CA ILE A 177 8.85 -0.20 1.43
C ILE A 177 7.40 -0.40 1.82
N GLY A 178 7.11 -1.41 2.64
CA GLY A 178 5.76 -1.59 3.17
C GLY A 178 5.58 -2.87 3.98
N PRO A 179 4.38 -3.09 4.55
CA PRO A 179 4.07 -4.25 5.37
C PRO A 179 4.30 -5.59 4.67
N ALA A 180 4.38 -6.67 5.45
CA ALA A 180 4.38 -8.03 4.91
C ALA A 180 3.07 -8.34 4.18
N GLY A 181 3.15 -8.98 3.02
CA GLY A 181 1.97 -9.35 2.21
C GLY A 181 1.49 -8.28 1.23
N THR A 182 2.19 -7.15 1.12
CA THR A 182 1.95 -6.11 0.09
C THR A 182 2.46 -6.48 -1.31
N GLY A 183 3.10 -7.63 -1.46
CA GLY A 183 3.63 -8.10 -2.74
C GLY A 183 4.98 -7.49 -3.17
N LYS A 184 5.60 -6.59 -2.38
CA LYS A 184 6.86 -5.90 -2.72
C LYS A 184 7.95 -6.79 -3.32
N THR A 185 8.31 -7.88 -2.63
CA THR A 185 9.36 -8.82 -3.09
C THR A 185 8.87 -9.68 -4.24
N TYR A 186 7.62 -10.14 -4.18
CA TYR A 186 7.02 -11.01 -5.19
C TYR A 186 6.90 -10.31 -6.55
N LEU A 187 6.41 -9.07 -6.58
CA LEU A 187 6.29 -8.26 -7.80
C LEU A 187 7.67 -7.85 -8.34
N ALA A 188 8.65 -7.53 -7.47
CA ALA A 188 10.03 -7.28 -7.90
C ALA A 188 10.64 -8.49 -8.61
N MET A 189 10.46 -9.68 -8.05
CA MET A 189 10.94 -10.92 -8.63
C MET A 189 10.23 -11.24 -9.96
N ALA A 190 8.91 -10.98 -10.04
CA ALA A 190 8.18 -11.14 -11.30
C ALA A 190 8.73 -10.22 -12.40
N LYS A 191 9.06 -8.96 -12.06
CA LYS A 191 9.74 -8.03 -12.99
C LYS A 191 11.15 -8.48 -13.35
N ALA A 192 11.91 -9.02 -12.40
CA ALA A 192 13.23 -9.59 -12.68
C ALA A 192 13.17 -10.74 -13.69
N VAL A 193 12.22 -11.67 -13.50
CA VAL A 193 11.99 -12.80 -14.41
C VAL A 193 11.53 -12.31 -15.78
N GLN A 194 10.61 -11.34 -15.83
CA GLN A 194 10.17 -10.70 -17.08
C GLN A 194 11.35 -10.09 -17.84
N ALA A 195 12.20 -9.31 -17.17
CA ALA A 195 13.37 -8.68 -17.78
C ALA A 195 14.37 -9.71 -18.33
N LEU A 196 14.59 -10.82 -17.61
CA LEU A 196 15.44 -11.92 -18.08
C LEU A 196 14.84 -12.61 -19.32
N GLN A 197 13.53 -12.91 -19.32
CA GLN A 197 12.85 -13.55 -20.45
C GLN A 197 12.85 -12.65 -21.70
N ARG A 198 12.74 -11.33 -21.51
CA ARG A 198 12.83 -10.32 -22.57
C ARG A 198 14.25 -10.00 -23.01
N LYS A 199 15.26 -10.60 -22.36
CA LYS A 199 16.69 -10.36 -22.60
C LYS A 199 17.11 -8.91 -22.38
N GLU A 200 16.40 -8.19 -21.53
CA GLU A 200 16.76 -6.83 -21.09
C GLU A 200 17.95 -6.90 -20.12
N VAL A 201 18.06 -8.00 -19.37
CA VAL A 201 19.20 -8.34 -18.52
C VAL A 201 19.70 -9.75 -18.84
N GLU A 202 20.97 -10.01 -18.52
CA GLU A 202 21.60 -11.32 -18.72
C GLU A 202 21.50 -12.22 -17.49
N ARG A 203 21.25 -11.63 -16.30
CA ARG A 203 21.21 -12.38 -15.04
C ARG A 203 20.29 -11.75 -13.99
N ILE A 204 19.79 -12.59 -13.09
CA ILE A 204 19.04 -12.19 -11.90
C ILE A 204 19.89 -12.50 -10.66
N ILE A 205 20.00 -11.55 -9.74
CA ILE A 205 20.70 -11.75 -8.47
C ILE A 205 19.71 -11.44 -7.34
N LEU A 206 19.32 -12.46 -6.58
CA LEU A 206 18.48 -12.32 -5.41
C LEU A 206 19.34 -12.44 -4.15
N THR A 207 19.22 -11.48 -3.27
CA THR A 207 20.03 -11.45 -2.06
C THR A 207 19.24 -11.01 -0.84
N ARG A 208 19.66 -11.53 0.32
CA ARG A 208 19.05 -11.26 1.62
C ARG A 208 20.16 -11.09 2.66
N PRO A 209 20.05 -10.15 3.61
CA PRO A 209 21.01 -10.07 4.71
C PRO A 209 20.88 -11.32 5.58
N ALA A 210 22.02 -11.82 6.06
CA ALA A 210 22.02 -12.85 7.09
C ALA A 210 21.75 -12.16 8.43
N VAL A 211 20.63 -12.48 9.06
CA VAL A 211 20.19 -11.90 10.33
C VAL A 211 20.00 -13.04 11.29
N GLU A 212 20.66 -12.98 12.45
CA GLU A 212 20.48 -13.94 13.52
C GLU A 212 19.15 -13.64 14.22
N ALA A 213 18.04 -14.01 13.59
CA ALA A 213 16.71 -13.91 14.18
C ALA A 213 16.53 -15.00 15.25
N GLY A 214 17.01 -14.72 16.47
CA GLY A 214 16.70 -15.49 17.68
C GLY A 214 17.53 -16.75 17.93
N GLU A 215 18.04 -17.42 16.89
CA GLU A 215 19.01 -18.51 17.02
C GLU A 215 20.36 -18.06 16.46
N ARG A 216 21.46 -18.19 17.23
CA ARG A 216 22.79 -17.90 16.70
C ARG A 216 23.03 -18.85 15.53
N LEU A 217 23.50 -18.34 14.38
CA LEU A 217 23.77 -19.14 13.17
C LEU A 217 24.68 -20.35 13.45
N GLY A 218 25.42 -20.29 14.56
CA GLY A 218 26.21 -21.38 15.13
C GLY A 218 25.47 -22.67 15.50
N PHE A 219 24.15 -22.68 15.74
CA PHE A 219 23.43 -23.85 16.29
C PHE A 219 22.87 -24.84 15.26
N LEU A 220 22.70 -24.46 13.99
CA LEU A 220 22.26 -25.40 12.95
C LEU A 220 23.43 -26.32 12.55
N PRO A 221 23.31 -27.66 12.64
CA PRO A 221 24.36 -28.58 12.18
C PRO A 221 24.48 -28.55 10.66
N GLY A 222 25.69 -28.68 10.11
CA GLY A 222 25.94 -28.71 8.66
C GLY A 222 26.97 -27.69 8.18
N THR A 223 27.12 -27.58 6.86
CA THR A 223 28.02 -26.62 6.21
C THR A 223 27.49 -25.18 6.37
N LEU A 224 28.33 -24.17 6.10
CA LEU A 224 27.89 -22.76 6.13
C LEU A 224 26.71 -22.51 5.18
N THR A 225 26.68 -23.22 4.05
CA THR A 225 25.58 -23.18 3.09
C THR A 225 24.29 -23.74 3.71
N ASP A 226 24.35 -24.91 4.36
CA ASP A 226 23.17 -25.55 4.99
C ASP A 226 22.54 -24.67 6.09
N LYS A 227 23.36 -23.85 6.76
CA LYS A 227 22.90 -22.92 7.80
C LYS A 227 22.19 -21.69 7.24
N ILE A 228 22.53 -21.30 6.02
CA ILE A 228 22.04 -20.07 5.36
C ILE A 228 20.82 -20.37 4.48
N ASP A 229 20.75 -21.58 3.93
CA ASP A 229 19.73 -22.02 2.98
C ASP A 229 18.27 -21.80 3.47
N PRO A 230 17.92 -22.02 4.77
CA PRO A 230 16.57 -21.75 5.26
C PRO A 230 16.11 -20.29 5.08
N TYR A 231 17.03 -19.33 5.18
CA TYR A 231 16.72 -17.90 5.02
C TYR A 231 16.52 -17.51 3.55
N LEU A 232 17.11 -18.26 2.63
CA LEU A 232 17.00 -18.01 1.19
C LEU A 232 15.85 -18.80 0.55
N ARG A 233 15.33 -19.84 1.23
CA ARG A 233 14.25 -20.71 0.74
C ARG A 233 13.02 -19.96 0.18
N PRO A 234 12.50 -18.90 0.82
CA PRO A 234 11.36 -18.16 0.25
C PRO A 234 11.63 -17.57 -1.15
N LEU A 235 12.88 -17.21 -1.46
CA LEU A 235 13.27 -16.72 -2.78
C LEU A 235 13.30 -17.86 -3.80
N TYR A 236 13.77 -19.04 -3.41
CA TYR A 236 13.71 -20.24 -4.28
C TYR A 236 12.27 -20.65 -4.56
N ASP A 237 11.40 -20.64 -3.55
CA ASP A 237 10.00 -21.01 -3.70
C ASP A 237 9.27 -20.06 -4.68
N ALA A 238 9.50 -18.75 -4.56
CA ALA A 238 8.93 -17.76 -5.46
C ALA A 238 9.43 -17.93 -6.92
N LEU A 239 10.73 -18.24 -7.13
CA LEU A 239 11.25 -18.52 -8.48
C LEU A 239 10.59 -19.75 -9.11
N ASN A 240 10.36 -20.82 -8.33
CA ASN A 240 9.70 -22.03 -8.80
C ASN A 240 8.22 -21.83 -9.14
N GLU A 241 7.57 -20.80 -8.60
CA GLU A 241 6.22 -20.40 -9.00
C GLU A 241 6.22 -19.58 -10.30
N MET A 242 7.25 -18.75 -10.51
CA MET A 242 7.35 -17.82 -11.65
C MET A 242 7.88 -18.49 -12.92
N MET A 243 8.74 -19.49 -12.78
CA MET A 243 9.41 -20.15 -13.90
C MET A 243 9.10 -21.65 -13.91
N ASP A 244 9.44 -22.34 -15.00
CA ASP A 244 9.40 -23.80 -14.99
C ASP A 244 10.42 -24.37 -14.00
N PRO A 245 10.01 -25.16 -12.98
CA PRO A 245 10.89 -25.87 -12.06
C PRO A 245 11.97 -26.74 -12.70
N GLU A 246 11.85 -27.14 -13.97
CA GLU A 246 12.95 -27.83 -14.67
C GLU A 246 14.03 -26.87 -15.19
N LEU A 247 13.68 -25.60 -15.41
CA LEU A 247 14.61 -24.55 -15.85
C LEU A 247 15.32 -23.91 -14.66
N VAL A 248 14.66 -23.75 -13.52
CA VAL A 248 15.23 -23.08 -12.33
C VAL A 248 16.59 -23.69 -11.93
N PRO A 249 16.77 -25.02 -11.78
CA PRO A 249 18.06 -25.62 -11.47
C PRO A 249 19.13 -25.37 -12.54
N LYS A 250 18.75 -25.34 -13.83
CA LYS A 250 19.68 -25.07 -14.93
C LYS A 250 20.19 -23.64 -14.89
N LEU A 251 19.30 -22.68 -14.64
CA LEU A 251 19.64 -21.26 -14.53
C LEU A 251 20.52 -20.97 -13.31
N LEU A 252 20.25 -21.65 -12.19
CA LEU A 252 21.08 -21.60 -10.98
C LEU A 252 22.48 -22.16 -11.25
N ALA A 253 22.56 -23.34 -11.86
CA ALA A 253 23.84 -23.98 -12.18
C ALA A 253 24.68 -23.19 -13.19
N ALA A 254 24.03 -22.50 -14.13
CA ALA A 254 24.67 -21.61 -15.10
C ALA A 254 25.08 -20.24 -14.52
N GLY A 255 24.60 -19.89 -13.32
CA GLY A 255 24.80 -18.57 -12.71
C GLY A 255 23.97 -17.45 -13.36
N THR A 256 23.03 -17.79 -14.25
CA THR A 256 22.06 -16.84 -14.82
C THR A 256 21.09 -16.34 -13.76
N VAL A 257 20.71 -17.21 -12.83
CA VAL A 257 20.00 -16.82 -11.60
C VAL A 257 20.93 -17.14 -10.44
N GLU A 258 21.14 -16.17 -9.55
CA GLU A 258 21.96 -16.32 -8.36
C GLU A 258 21.11 -16.00 -7.13
N VAL A 259 21.07 -16.90 -6.14
CA VAL A 259 20.43 -16.64 -4.84
C VAL A 259 21.53 -16.77 -3.79
N ALA A 260 21.91 -15.64 -3.17
CA ALA A 260 23.08 -15.61 -2.30
C ALA A 260 22.95 -14.59 -1.15
N PRO A 261 23.66 -14.78 -0.02
CA PRO A 261 23.68 -13.80 1.07
C PRO A 261 24.28 -12.46 0.65
N LEU A 262 23.85 -11.38 1.31
CA LEU A 262 24.33 -10.02 1.02
C LEU A 262 25.86 -9.89 1.06
N ALA A 263 26.53 -10.66 1.92
CA ALA A 263 27.99 -10.65 2.04
C ALA A 263 28.72 -11.01 0.72
N TYR A 264 28.09 -11.80 -0.15
CA TYR A 264 28.66 -12.23 -1.43
C TYR A 264 28.66 -11.11 -2.48
N MET A 265 27.97 -9.99 -2.21
CA MET A 265 27.97 -8.82 -3.09
C MET A 265 29.24 -7.97 -2.97
N ARG A 266 30.02 -8.17 -1.90
CA ARG A 266 31.21 -7.37 -1.61
C ARG A 266 32.25 -7.46 -2.74
N GLY A 267 32.74 -6.30 -3.19
CA GLY A 267 33.79 -6.22 -4.21
C GLY A 267 33.33 -6.53 -5.63
N ARG A 268 32.03 -6.76 -5.86
CA ARG A 268 31.48 -7.00 -7.20
C ARG A 268 31.09 -5.70 -7.88
N THR A 269 31.03 -5.75 -9.21
CA THR A 269 30.31 -4.78 -10.05
C THR A 269 29.26 -5.57 -10.82
N LEU A 270 28.01 -5.19 -10.66
CA LEU A 270 26.88 -5.97 -11.15
C LEU A 270 26.36 -5.33 -12.44
N ASN A 271 26.98 -5.66 -13.59
CA ASN A 271 26.51 -5.26 -14.92
C ASN A 271 25.45 -6.23 -15.48
N ASN A 272 24.63 -5.73 -16.40
CA ASN A 272 23.58 -6.43 -17.16
C ASN A 272 22.72 -7.35 -16.27
N ALA A 273 22.34 -6.86 -15.09
CA ALA A 273 21.72 -7.67 -14.05
C ALA A 273 20.47 -7.01 -13.47
N PHE A 274 19.48 -7.82 -13.13
CA PHE A 274 18.37 -7.42 -12.27
C PHE A 274 18.64 -7.93 -10.86
N ILE A 275 18.87 -7.01 -9.92
CA ILE A 275 19.26 -7.35 -8.56
C ILE A 275 18.12 -7.01 -7.59
N VAL A 276 17.73 -7.96 -6.74
CA VAL A 276 16.75 -7.75 -5.67
C VAL A 276 17.41 -8.00 -4.32
N LEU A 277 17.42 -6.99 -3.46
CA LEU A 277 17.79 -7.11 -2.04
C LEU A 277 16.51 -7.17 -1.20
N ASP A 278 16.21 -8.34 -0.65
CA ASP A 278 15.06 -8.58 0.20
C ASP A 278 15.37 -8.44 1.70
N GLU A 279 14.36 -8.15 2.51
CA GLU A 279 14.45 -7.82 3.94
C GLU A 279 15.51 -6.75 4.25
N ALA A 280 15.56 -5.71 3.43
CA ALA A 280 16.56 -4.66 3.54
C ALA A 280 16.51 -3.90 4.87
N GLN A 281 15.41 -3.97 5.63
CA GLN A 281 15.33 -3.39 6.96
C GLN A 281 16.35 -3.98 7.93
N ASN A 282 16.83 -5.19 7.66
CA ASN A 282 17.83 -5.87 8.46
C ASN A 282 19.28 -5.63 7.98
N THR A 283 19.50 -4.63 7.14
CA THR A 283 20.85 -4.18 6.76
C THR A 283 21.32 -3.06 7.67
N THR A 284 22.64 -2.97 7.90
CA THR A 284 23.25 -1.77 8.47
C THR A 284 23.42 -0.67 7.40
N PRO A 285 23.60 0.61 7.78
CA PRO A 285 23.96 1.67 6.83
C PRO A 285 25.17 1.35 5.94
N GLU A 286 26.20 0.73 6.49
CA GLU A 286 27.41 0.34 5.77
C GLU A 286 27.11 -0.76 4.75
N GLN A 287 26.28 -1.74 5.11
CA GLN A 287 25.85 -2.81 4.21
C GLN A 287 24.98 -2.26 3.07
N MET A 288 24.04 -1.36 3.36
CA MET A 288 23.23 -0.68 2.35
C MET A 288 24.10 0.11 1.38
N LYS A 289 25.03 0.93 1.89
CA LYS A 289 26.00 1.67 1.05
C LYS A 289 26.88 0.72 0.23
N MET A 290 27.35 -0.37 0.84
CA MET A 290 28.14 -1.39 0.15
C MET A 290 27.35 -1.97 -1.03
N PHE A 291 26.09 -2.33 -0.82
CA PHE A 291 25.21 -2.91 -1.83
C PHE A 291 24.91 -1.96 -2.98
N LEU A 292 24.43 -0.74 -2.69
CA LEU A 292 24.05 0.23 -3.72
C LEU A 292 25.24 0.63 -4.61
N THR A 293 26.45 0.67 -4.04
CA THR A 293 27.68 0.94 -4.81
C THR A 293 28.17 -0.24 -5.65
N ARG A 294 27.45 -1.37 -5.69
CA ARG A 294 27.74 -2.48 -6.61
C ARG A 294 27.03 -2.32 -7.96
N LEU A 295 26.14 -1.34 -8.12
CA LEU A 295 25.40 -1.10 -9.36
C LEU A 295 26.36 -0.91 -10.54
N GLY A 296 26.18 -1.71 -11.58
CA GLY A 296 26.90 -1.61 -12.85
C GLY A 296 26.01 -1.13 -13.99
N PHE A 297 26.58 -1.04 -15.19
CA PHE A 297 25.84 -0.63 -16.39
C PHE A 297 24.83 -1.69 -16.82
N GLY A 298 23.72 -1.23 -17.41
CA GLY A 298 22.65 -2.11 -17.91
C GLY A 298 21.95 -2.90 -16.80
N SER A 299 22.01 -2.43 -15.56
CA SER A 299 21.48 -3.14 -14.39
C SER A 299 20.42 -2.34 -13.67
N LYS A 300 19.60 -3.05 -12.90
CA LYS A 300 18.51 -2.51 -12.10
C LYS A 300 18.57 -3.05 -10.69
N MET A 301 18.31 -2.21 -9.69
CA MET A 301 18.35 -2.62 -8.28
C MET A 301 17.01 -2.35 -7.59
N ILE A 302 16.39 -3.40 -7.08
CA ILE A 302 15.17 -3.31 -6.29
C ILE A 302 15.50 -3.68 -4.85
N VAL A 303 15.17 -2.80 -3.92
CA VAL A 303 15.43 -2.98 -2.48
C VAL A 303 14.08 -3.06 -1.77
N THR A 304 13.76 -4.22 -1.22
CA THR A 304 12.47 -4.46 -0.56
C THR A 304 12.65 -4.61 0.94
N GLY A 305 11.73 -4.04 1.73
CA GLY A 305 11.78 -4.18 3.18
C GLY A 305 10.60 -3.56 3.92
N ASP A 306 10.54 -3.82 5.22
CA ASP A 306 9.53 -3.27 6.11
C ASP A 306 10.21 -2.52 7.27
N ILE A 307 10.13 -1.18 7.26
CA ILE A 307 10.74 -0.33 8.29
C ILE A 307 10.13 -0.51 9.69
N THR A 308 9.03 -1.24 9.83
CA THR A 308 8.39 -1.55 11.12
C THR A 308 8.90 -2.87 11.73
N GLN A 309 9.48 -3.76 10.94
CA GLN A 309 9.96 -5.10 11.35
C GLN A 309 11.49 -5.18 11.37
N VAL A 310 12.14 -4.32 12.16
CA VAL A 310 13.62 -4.31 12.27
C VAL A 310 14.07 -5.34 13.31
N ASP A 311 14.76 -6.39 12.85
CA ASP A 311 15.27 -7.48 13.71
C ASP A 311 16.67 -7.20 14.28
N LEU A 312 17.22 -6.00 14.06
CA LEU A 312 18.55 -5.61 14.52
C LEU A 312 18.54 -5.19 16.01
N PRO A 313 19.51 -5.67 16.82
CA PRO A 313 19.57 -5.36 18.26
C PRO A 313 19.85 -3.88 18.57
N VAL A 314 20.35 -3.13 17.58
CA VAL A 314 20.57 -1.68 17.65
C VAL A 314 19.76 -1.08 16.50
N GLY A 315 18.69 -0.34 16.80
CA GLY A 315 17.64 0.07 15.84
C GLY A 315 18.04 1.00 14.68
N ALA A 316 19.31 1.04 14.28
CA ALA A 316 19.81 1.74 13.11
C ALA A 316 19.69 0.86 11.84
N SER A 317 18.47 0.75 11.30
CA SER A 317 18.24 0.13 10.00
C SER A 317 18.82 0.99 8.87
N GLY A 318 19.63 0.39 7.99
CA GLY A 318 20.15 1.02 6.77
C GLY A 318 19.03 1.53 5.87
N LEU A 319 17.91 0.78 5.78
CA LEU A 319 16.73 1.17 5.01
C LEU A 319 16.05 2.45 5.55
N ARG A 320 16.04 2.66 6.88
CA ARG A 320 15.49 3.91 7.46
C ARG A 320 16.40 5.12 7.24
N LEU A 321 17.71 4.92 7.15
CA LEU A 321 18.64 6.01 6.90
C LEU A 321 18.65 6.39 5.42
N VAL A 322 18.68 5.40 4.52
CA VAL A 322 18.83 5.63 3.09
C VAL A 322 17.67 6.44 2.49
N THR A 323 16.46 6.29 3.01
CA THR A 323 15.29 7.10 2.61
C THR A 323 15.45 8.59 2.85
N ARG A 324 16.33 8.99 3.78
CA ARG A 324 16.64 10.41 4.03
C ARG A 324 17.89 10.86 3.28
N VAL A 325 18.83 9.95 3.05
CA VAL A 325 20.13 10.26 2.43
C VAL A 325 20.03 10.35 0.91
N LEU A 326 19.18 9.54 0.29
CA LEU A 326 19.00 9.50 -1.17
C LEU A 326 17.71 10.18 -1.63
N ASP A 327 17.08 10.95 -0.75
CA ASP A 327 15.89 11.74 -1.11
C ASP A 327 16.25 12.78 -2.18
N GLY A 328 15.43 12.88 -3.22
CA GLY A 328 15.63 13.81 -4.34
C GLY A 328 16.76 13.46 -5.32
N ILE A 329 17.32 12.25 -5.28
CA ILE A 329 18.25 11.79 -6.32
C ILE A 329 17.47 11.25 -7.52
N ASP A 330 17.72 11.80 -8.70
CA ASP A 330 17.14 11.32 -9.96
C ASP A 330 17.42 9.83 -10.17
N ASP A 331 16.47 9.13 -10.80
CA ASP A 331 16.59 7.69 -11.13
C ASP A 331 16.58 6.74 -9.91
N ILE A 332 16.26 7.28 -8.72
CA ILE A 332 15.97 6.56 -7.48
C ILE A 332 14.54 6.86 -7.04
N HIS A 333 13.72 5.80 -6.88
CA HIS A 333 12.33 5.94 -6.44
C HIS A 333 12.05 5.22 -5.11
N PHE A 334 11.20 5.81 -4.27
CA PHE A 334 10.74 5.22 -3.00
C PHE A 334 9.23 4.91 -3.06
N ALA A 335 8.88 3.69 -3.44
CA ALA A 335 7.50 3.22 -3.45
C ALA A 335 7.07 2.79 -2.05
N ARG A 336 6.03 3.43 -1.50
CA ARG A 336 5.52 3.18 -0.15
C ARG A 336 4.19 2.44 -0.22
N LEU A 337 4.25 1.13 -0.01
CA LEU A 337 3.07 0.26 0.06
C LEU A 337 2.49 0.27 1.48
N THR A 338 1.17 0.27 1.59
CA THR A 338 0.45 0.40 2.86
C THR A 338 -0.30 -0.89 3.21
N SER A 339 -1.09 -0.87 4.29
CA SER A 339 -2.02 -1.94 4.62
C SER A 339 -3.07 -2.18 3.53
N ASP A 340 -3.41 -1.16 2.75
CA ASP A 340 -4.38 -1.28 1.65
C ASP A 340 -3.84 -2.10 0.47
N ASP A 341 -2.53 -2.23 0.36
CA ASP A 341 -1.86 -3.05 -0.65
C ASP A 341 -1.70 -4.52 -0.23
N VAL A 342 -2.13 -4.89 0.98
CA VAL A 342 -1.97 -6.25 1.50
C VAL A 342 -2.97 -7.18 0.83
N VAL A 343 -2.44 -8.09 0.01
CA VAL A 343 -3.25 -9.07 -0.71
C VAL A 343 -3.00 -10.45 -0.15
N ARG A 344 -3.93 -10.88 0.72
CA ARG A 344 -3.90 -12.20 1.35
C ARG A 344 -5.22 -12.92 1.13
N HIS A 345 -5.19 -14.24 1.27
CA HIS A 345 -6.40 -15.03 1.30
C HIS A 345 -7.33 -14.55 2.43
N SER A 346 -8.64 -14.47 2.18
CA SER A 346 -9.63 -13.92 3.13
C SER A 346 -9.61 -14.60 4.50
N LEU A 347 -9.33 -15.90 4.54
CA LEU A 347 -9.14 -16.64 5.78
C LEU A 347 -7.93 -16.14 6.59
N VAL A 348 -6.81 -15.84 5.93
CA VAL A 348 -5.61 -15.33 6.62
C VAL A 348 -5.89 -13.94 7.18
N GLY A 349 -6.62 -13.08 6.45
CA GLY A 349 -7.09 -11.80 6.97
C GLY A 349 -7.89 -11.98 8.26
N ARG A 350 -8.94 -12.82 8.24
CA ARG A 350 -9.76 -13.12 9.42
C ARG A 350 -8.96 -13.69 10.60
N ILE A 351 -7.94 -14.51 10.33
CA ILE A 351 -7.04 -15.01 11.38
C ILE A 351 -6.25 -13.86 12.00
N VAL A 352 -5.64 -12.99 11.18
CA VAL A 352 -4.86 -11.84 11.67
C VAL A 352 -5.75 -10.87 12.46
N ASP A 353 -6.96 -10.60 12.00
CA ASP A 353 -7.91 -9.74 12.68
C ASP A 353 -8.28 -10.31 14.06
N ALA A 354 -8.57 -11.61 14.15
CA ALA A 354 -8.90 -12.28 15.41
C ALA A 354 -7.75 -12.23 16.43
N TYR A 355 -6.49 -12.37 15.97
CA TYR A 355 -5.32 -12.23 16.85
C TYR A 355 -5.09 -10.77 17.26
N SER A 356 -5.30 -9.83 16.34
CA SER A 356 -5.15 -8.39 16.61
C SER A 356 -6.15 -7.91 17.67
N GLU A 357 -7.41 -8.36 17.57
CA GLU A 357 -8.44 -8.09 18.57
C GLU A 357 -8.07 -8.68 19.93
N TYR A 358 -7.61 -9.94 19.96
CA TYR A 358 -7.14 -10.58 21.20
C TYR A 358 -5.99 -9.82 21.86
N ASP A 359 -5.00 -9.39 21.09
CA ASP A 359 -3.83 -8.64 21.60
C ASP A 359 -4.21 -7.25 22.10
N GLN A 360 -5.15 -6.56 21.43
CA GLN A 360 -5.68 -5.28 21.88
C GLN A 360 -6.40 -5.42 23.22
N VAL A 361 -7.25 -6.44 23.38
CA VAL A 361 -7.93 -6.73 24.65
C VAL A 361 -6.90 -7.00 25.76
N LYS A 362 -5.88 -7.82 25.49
CA LYS A 362 -4.80 -8.09 26.45
C LYS A 362 -3.98 -6.86 26.83
N GLN A 363 -3.70 -5.98 25.88
CA GLN A 363 -2.98 -4.73 26.16
C GLN A 363 -3.83 -3.79 27.01
N ALA A 364 -5.14 -3.66 26.71
CA ALA A 364 -6.07 -2.88 27.52
C ALA A 364 -6.16 -3.42 28.95
N GLU A 365 -6.34 -4.73 29.14
CA GLU A 365 -6.36 -5.36 30.47
C GLU A 365 -5.06 -5.15 31.26
N ARG A 366 -3.90 -5.22 30.58
CA ARG A 366 -2.60 -4.94 31.22
C ARG A 366 -2.48 -3.48 31.63
N PHE A 367 -2.93 -2.56 30.78
CA PHE A 367 -2.91 -1.13 31.06
C PHE A 367 -3.82 -0.78 32.25
N GLU A 368 -5.02 -1.34 32.29
CA GLU A 368 -5.97 -1.18 33.42
C GLU A 368 -5.40 -1.75 34.72
N ARG A 369 -4.81 -2.95 34.70
CA ARG A 369 -4.14 -3.54 35.87
C ARG A 369 -2.96 -2.70 36.35
N GLY A 370 -2.18 -2.13 35.42
CA GLY A 370 -1.08 -1.23 35.73
C GLY A 370 -1.55 0.05 36.41
N GLN A 371 -2.61 0.68 35.88
CA GLN A 371 -3.22 1.87 36.50
C GLN A 371 -3.79 1.58 37.89
N ALA A 372 -4.47 0.44 38.06
CA ALA A 372 -5.02 0.03 39.36
C ALA A 372 -3.90 -0.18 40.40
N GLN A 373 -2.77 -0.78 40.01
CA GLN A 373 -1.60 -0.92 40.87
C GLN A 373 -0.92 0.42 41.20
N GLU A 374 -0.80 1.33 40.24
CA GLU A 374 -0.26 2.68 40.50
C GLU A 374 -1.15 3.48 41.45
N PHE A 375 -2.48 3.38 41.29
CA PHE A 375 -3.43 4.06 42.16
C PHE A 375 -3.38 3.52 43.59
N ALA A 376 -3.30 2.19 43.76
CA ALA A 376 -3.12 1.55 45.07
C ALA A 376 -1.80 1.98 45.74
N ASN A 377 -0.69 1.96 45.01
CA ASN A 377 0.62 2.38 45.51
C ASN A 377 0.64 3.88 45.91
N ARG A 378 -0.13 4.73 45.23
CA ARG A 378 -0.24 6.16 45.55
C ARG A 378 -1.08 6.42 46.80
N ALA A 379 -2.09 5.59 47.05
CA ALA A 379 -2.88 5.63 48.27
C ALA A 379 -2.05 5.21 49.50
N ASP A 380 -1.26 4.14 49.39
CA ASP A 380 -0.38 3.67 50.48
C ASP A 380 0.70 4.68 50.88
N ARG A 381 1.26 5.41 49.90
CA ARG A 381 2.23 6.49 50.15
C ARG A 381 1.64 7.72 50.85
N ARG A 382 0.32 7.94 50.77
CA ARG A 382 -0.37 9.01 51.50
C ARG A 382 -0.77 8.60 52.93
N GLY A 383 -0.83 7.30 53.22
CA GLY A 383 -1.15 6.77 54.55
C GLY A 383 0.04 6.72 55.53
N THR A 384 1.27 6.92 55.07
CA THR A 384 2.48 6.88 55.92
C THR A 384 2.88 8.29 56.38
N THR A 385 2.25 8.77 57.46
CA THR A 385 2.67 10.00 58.14
C THR A 385 4.06 9.79 58.78
N PRO A 386 5.04 10.70 58.60
CA PRO A 386 6.32 10.59 59.29
C PRO A 386 6.10 10.74 60.79
N ARG A 387 6.40 9.69 61.58
CA ARG A 387 6.46 9.82 63.05
C ARG A 387 7.65 10.72 63.38
N ASP A 388 7.32 11.96 63.77
CA ASP A 388 8.26 12.97 64.23
C ASP A 388 9.13 12.41 65.36
N ARG A 389 10.43 12.30 65.09
CA ARG A 389 11.45 11.82 66.03
C ARG A 389 11.90 13.02 66.87
N ALA A 390 11.10 13.39 67.86
CA ALA A 390 11.46 14.44 68.81
C ALA A 390 12.64 13.98 69.69
N LYS A 391 13.76 14.70 69.50
CA LYS A 391 15.04 14.69 70.21
C LYS A 391 14.99 14.21 71.68
N ARG A 392 15.74 13.14 71.98
CA ARG A 392 16.43 12.99 73.27
C ARG A 392 17.93 13.23 73.05
N ARG A 393 18.38 14.44 73.38
CA ARG A 393 19.79 14.70 73.70
C ARG A 393 19.99 14.35 75.18
N GLY A 394 20.81 13.34 75.44
CA GLY A 394 21.51 13.10 76.70
C GLY A 394 22.87 12.50 76.30
N THR A 395 23.94 13.30 76.34
CA THR A 395 24.91 13.46 77.45
C THR A 395 25.82 12.27 77.66
N SER A 396 27.12 12.53 77.47
CA SER A 396 28.33 11.99 78.16
C SER A 396 28.56 10.47 78.08
N SER A 397 29.76 9.97 77.77
CA SER A 397 31.12 10.49 78.02
C SER A 397 32.10 9.97 76.98
#